data_AF-A0A7C2S469-F1
#
_entry.id   AF-A0A7C2S469-F1
#
_cell.length_a   1.000
_cell.length_b   1.000
_cell.length_c   1.000
_cell.angle_alpha   90.00
_cell.angle_beta   90.00
_cell.angle_gamma   90.00
#
_symmetry.space_group_name_H-M   'P 1'
#
loop_
_entity.id
_entity.type
_entity.pdbx_description
1 polymer ?
#
loop_
_entity_poly.entity_id
_entity_poly.type
_entity_poly.pdbx_seq_one_letter_code
_entity_poly.pdbx_strand_id
1 'polypeptide(L)'
;MARYRADVLDELKQFGLLPTPETPPELVREQLNDLYCYELRRLRDRRRAGEFPKHEYADRVRRLREKYRLLSRPLWTWIERA
;
A
#
# COMPACT_ATOMS: atom_id res chain seq x y z
N MET A 1 -6.14 20.19 11.78
CA MET A 1 -6.67 18.81 11.65
C MET A 1 -6.61 18.43 10.19
N ALA A 2 -5.93 17.34 9.84
CA ALA A 2 -5.81 16.89 8.46
C ALA A 2 -6.97 15.96 8.14
N ARG A 3 -7.88 16.39 7.25
CA ARG A 3 -9.02 15.56 6.84
C ARG A 3 -8.59 14.66 5.70
N TYR A 4 -8.59 13.35 5.91
CA TYR A 4 -8.33 12.39 4.83
C TYR A 4 -9.44 12.46 3.79
N ARG A 5 -9.06 12.37 2.52
CA ARG A 5 -10.04 12.26 1.44
C ARG A 5 -10.76 10.92 1.51
N ALA A 6 -12.04 10.91 1.14
CA ALA A 6 -12.86 9.70 1.16
C ALA A 6 -12.29 8.57 0.28
N ASP A 7 -11.75 8.89 -0.91
CA ASP A 7 -11.14 7.91 -1.82
C ASP A 7 -9.94 7.20 -1.17
N VAL A 8 -9.14 7.96 -0.41
CA VAL A 8 -7.96 7.44 0.27
C VAL A 8 -8.36 6.55 1.44
N LEU A 9 -9.38 6.95 2.23
CA LEU A 9 -9.89 6.14 3.33
C LEU A 9 -10.46 4.81 2.83
N ASP A 10 -11.18 4.80 1.71
CA ASP A 10 -11.74 3.58 1.17
C ASP A 10 -10.67 2.64 0.61
N GLU A 11 -9.61 3.17 -0.03
CA GLU A 11 -8.44 2.36 -0.39
C GLU A 11 -7.72 1.81 0.86
N LEU A 12 -7.49 2.63 1.88
CA LEU A 12 -6.82 2.21 3.12
C LEU A 12 -7.58 1.11 3.87
N LYS A 13 -8.92 1.17 3.89
CA LYS A 13 -9.76 0.11 4.47
C LYS A 13 -9.52 -1.25 3.82
N GLN A 14 -9.23 -1.30 2.51
CA GLN A 14 -8.92 -2.56 1.82
C GLN A 14 -7.60 -3.19 2.31
N PHE A 15 -6.72 -2.39 2.91
CA PHE A 15 -5.50 -2.85 3.57
C PHE A 15 -5.68 -3.08 5.09
N GLY A 16 -6.90 -2.90 5.61
CA GLY A 16 -7.19 -2.98 7.05
C GLY A 16 -6.75 -1.75 7.84
N LEU A 17 -6.48 -0.63 7.18
CA LEU A 17 -6.08 0.62 7.82
C LEU A 17 -7.26 1.59 7.89
N LEU A 18 -7.52 2.15 9.08
CA LEU A 18 -8.55 3.15 9.29
C LEU A 18 -7.99 4.30 10.12
N PRO A 19 -7.27 5.25 9.48
CA PRO A 19 -6.70 6.39 10.20
C PRO A 19 -7.80 7.36 10.62
N THR A 20 -7.61 7.97 11.78
CA THR A 20 -8.44 9.07 12.28
C THR A 20 -7.91 10.41 11.78
N PRO A 21 -8.68 11.51 11.84
CA PRO A 21 -8.21 12.86 11.50
C PRO A 21 -7.02 13.37 12.32
N GLU A 22 -6.73 12.70 13.45
CA GLU A 22 -5.59 12.98 14.33
C GLU A 22 -4.37 12.13 13.98
N THR A 23 -4.55 11.07 13.19
CA THR A 23 -3.45 10.20 12.75
C THR A 23 -2.64 10.93 11.67
N PRO A 24 -1.33 11.13 11.83
CA PRO A 24 -0.50 11.75 10.81
C PRO A 24 -0.44 10.89 9.53
N PRO A 25 -0.62 11.47 8.34
CA PRO A 25 -0.59 10.71 7.09
C PRO A 25 0.78 10.06 6.81
N GLU A 26 1.86 10.62 7.36
CA GLU A 26 3.20 10.03 7.34
C GLU A 26 3.21 8.64 7.97
N LEU A 27 2.60 8.50 9.17
CA LEU A 27 2.55 7.24 9.91
C LEU A 27 1.75 6.18 9.15
N VAL A 28 0.62 6.58 8.56
CA VAL A 28 -0.20 5.68 7.73
C VAL A 28 0.57 5.20 6.52
N ARG A 29 1.34 6.09 5.87
CA ARG A 29 2.17 5.74 4.72
C ARG A 29 3.31 4.80 5.10
N GLU A 30 3.95 5.01 6.24
CA GLU A 30 4.97 4.08 6.77
C GLU A 30 4.39 2.70 7.01
N GLN A 31 3.26 2.62 7.71
CA GLN A 31 2.55 1.35 7.95
C GLN A 31 2.17 0.64 6.64
N LEU A 32 1.69 1.40 5.65
CA LEU A 32 1.35 0.86 4.33
C LEU A 32 2.59 0.38 3.57
N ASN A 33 3.71 1.10 3.69
CA ASN A 33 5.00 0.73 3.10
C ASN A 33 5.56 -0.57 3.72
N ASP A 34 5.42 -0.74 5.02
CA ASP A 34 5.82 -1.96 5.71
C ASP A 34 5.00 -3.16 5.26
N LEU A 35 3.67 -3.00 5.11
CA LEU A 35 2.80 -4.01 4.52
C LEU A 35 3.22 -4.38 3.08
N TYR A 36 3.53 -3.37 2.26
CA TYR A 36 4.03 -3.60 0.91
C TYR A 36 5.37 -4.35 0.88
N CYS A 37 6.31 -3.99 1.74
CA CYS A 37 7.59 -4.68 1.87
C CYS A 37 7.42 -6.12 2.35
N TYR A 38 6.49 -6.37 3.28
CA TYR A 38 6.13 -7.72 3.72
C TYR A 38 5.57 -8.56 2.57
N GLU A 39 4.62 -8.04 1.79
CA GLU A 39 4.05 -8.74 0.63
C GLU A 39 5.10 -9.04 -0.44
N LEU A 40 6.06 -8.12 -0.68
CA LEU A 40 7.18 -8.37 -1.59
C LEU A 40 8.08 -9.50 -1.09
N ARG A 41 8.41 -9.53 0.20
CA ARG A 41 9.21 -10.62 0.80
C ARG A 41 8.47 -11.93 0.66
N ARG A 42 7.18 -11.96 1.02
CA ARG A 42 6.31 -13.13 0.86
C ARG A 42 6.28 -13.61 -0.59
N LEU A 43 6.12 -12.72 -1.56
CA LEU A 43 6.12 -13.08 -2.98
C LEU A 43 7.47 -13.68 -3.43
N ARG A 44 8.58 -13.11 -2.95
CA ARG A 44 9.92 -13.64 -3.20
C ARG A 44 10.11 -15.03 -2.59
N ASP A 45 9.61 -15.24 -1.38
CA ASP A 45 9.75 -16.51 -0.67
C ASP A 45 8.89 -17.60 -1.34
N ARG A 46 7.66 -17.28 -1.76
CA ARG A 46 6.81 -18.17 -2.57
C ARG A 46 7.46 -18.54 -3.90
N ARG A 47 8.13 -17.60 -4.56
CA ARG A 47 8.95 -17.88 -5.76
C ARG A 47 10.09 -18.85 -5.43
N ARG A 48 10.80 -18.63 -4.32
CA ARG A 48 11.91 -19.50 -3.88
C ARG A 48 11.41 -20.92 -3.53
N ALA A 49 10.21 -21.03 -2.98
CA ALA A 49 9.53 -22.29 -2.72
C ALA A 49 9.03 -22.99 -4.01
N GLY A 50 9.14 -22.36 -5.17
CA GLY A 50 8.75 -22.94 -6.46
C GLY A 50 7.23 -22.92 -6.71
N GLU A 51 6.46 -22.14 -5.96
CA GLU A 51 4.99 -22.07 -6.13
C GLU A 51 4.56 -21.54 -7.50
N PHE A 52 5.43 -20.79 -8.19
CA PHE A 52 5.19 -20.30 -9.53
C PHE A 52 6.48 -20.08 -10.32
N PRO A 53 6.42 -20.10 -11.67
CA PRO A 53 7.58 -19.90 -12.53
C PRO A 53 8.20 -18.50 -12.42
N LYS A 54 9.51 -18.38 -12.70
CA LYS A 54 10.24 -17.09 -12.66
C LYS A 54 9.62 -16.01 -13.57
N HIS A 55 9.07 -16.37 -14.73
CA HIS A 55 8.50 -15.41 -15.67
C HIS A 55 7.25 -14.71 -15.10
N GLU A 56 6.46 -15.40 -14.27
CA GLU A 56 5.29 -14.80 -13.61
C GLU A 56 5.66 -13.83 -12.47
N TYR A 57 6.90 -13.86 -11.98
CA TYR A 57 7.31 -13.01 -10.86
C TYR A 57 7.16 -11.53 -11.18
N ALA A 58 7.55 -11.12 -12.40
CA ALA A 58 7.45 -9.73 -12.82
C ALA A 58 5.98 -9.24 -12.84
N ASP A 59 5.08 -10.03 -13.41
CA ASP A 59 3.65 -9.70 -13.43
C ASP A 59 3.01 -9.68 -12.04
N ARG A 60 3.40 -10.62 -11.17
CA ARG A 60 2.90 -10.63 -9.78
C ARG A 60 3.38 -9.41 -8.99
N VAL A 61 4.64 -9.00 -9.16
CA VAL A 61 5.17 -7.75 -8.58
C VAL A 61 4.44 -6.53 -9.14
N ARG A 62 4.16 -6.50 -10.46
CA ARG A 62 3.41 -5.42 -11.09
C ARG A 62 2.00 -5.29 -10.52
N ARG A 63 1.25 -6.40 -10.43
CA ARG A 63 -0.09 -6.44 -9.81
C ARG A 63 -0.04 -5.98 -8.35
N LEU A 64 1.01 -6.35 -7.61
CA LEU A 64 1.22 -5.87 -6.24
C LEU A 64 1.43 -4.35 -6.22
N ARG A 65 2.28 -3.79 -7.09
CA ARG A 65 2.46 -2.34 -7.20
C ARG A 65 1.18 -1.61 -7.57
N GLU A 66 0.38 -2.17 -8.48
CA GLU A 66 -0.94 -1.63 -8.86
C GLU A 66 -1.90 -1.61 -7.66
N LYS A 67 -1.91 -2.67 -6.84
CA LYS A 67 -2.68 -2.71 -5.58
C LYS A 67 -2.24 -1.56 -4.66
N TYR A 68 -0.93 -1.40 -4.44
CA TYR A 68 -0.37 -0.36 -3.56
C TYR A 68 -0.11 0.98 -4.28
N ARG A 69 -0.86 1.32 -5.33
CA ARG A 69 -0.69 2.57 -6.09
C ARG A 69 -0.74 3.82 -5.21
N LEU A 70 -1.46 3.76 -4.08
CA LEU A 70 -1.56 4.83 -3.11
C LEU A 70 -0.18 5.27 -2.58
N LEU A 71 0.77 4.34 -2.40
CA LEU A 71 2.16 4.65 -1.99
C LEU A 71 2.93 5.50 -3.02
N SER A 72 2.53 5.47 -4.28
CA SER A 72 3.13 6.31 -5.34
C SER A 72 2.54 7.72 -5.36
N ARG A 73 1.42 7.96 -4.67
CA ARG A 73 0.80 9.29 -4.58
C ARG A 73 1.49 10.11 -3.47
N PRO A 74 1.79 11.40 -3.71
CA PRO A 74 2.31 12.27 -2.65
C PRO A 74 1.33 12.40 -1.49
N LEU A 75 1.84 12.49 -0.25
CA LEU A 75 1.02 12.59 0.97
C LEU A 75 0.02 13.76 0.97
N TRP A 76 0.39 14.90 0.38
CA TRP A 76 -0.51 16.05 0.28
C TRP A 76 -1.74 15.77 -0.60
N THR A 77 -1.74 14.71 -1.42
CA THR A 77 -2.91 14.27 -2.19
C THR A 77 -3.84 13.34 -1.42
N TRP A 78 -3.45 12.90 -0.23
CA TRP A 78 -4.21 12.00 0.64
C TRP A 78 -5.19 12.75 1.54
N ILE A 79 -4.87 14.02 1.81
CA ILE A 79 -5.64 14.92 2.65
C ILE A 79 -6.38 15.94 1.77
N GLU A 80 -7.55 16.38 2.21
CA GLU A 80 -8.24 17.51 1.60
C GLU A 80 -7.40 18.76 1.85
N ARG A 81 -7.04 19.48 0.77
CA ARG A 81 -6.55 20.85 0.92
C ARG A 81 -7.76 21.72 1.24
N ALA A 82 -7.76 22.33 2.43
CA ALA A 82 -8.63 23.45 2.75
C ALA A 82 -8.23 24.67 1.92
#